data_AF-A0AAW2YY22-F1
#
_entry.id   AF-A0AAW2YY22-F1
#
_cell.length_a   1.000
_cell.length_b   1.000
_cell.length_c   1.000
_cell.angle_alpha   90.00
_cell.angle_beta   90.00
_cell.angle_gamma   90.00
#
_symmetry.space_group_name_H-M   'P 1'
#
loop_
_entity.id
_entity.type
_entity.pdbx_description
1 polymer ?
#
loop_
_entity_poly.entity_id
_entity_poly.type
_entity_poly.pdbx_seq_one_letter_code
_entity_poly.pdbx_strand_id
1 'polypeptide(L)'
;MSCPVTGKVGEQCPVIHAVNDDEFDDLKPPAGEEIGTEPENQNESDEDGDEKERGPSILDVFDFDEEFKDEIPSVAEYKKLRRITKMITGFYRNGTKTKHEQYEQSFGDLSRVESDILQSKRQQEVLESQAQRFNGHLKYKEYLKELEDEQANMKEQRDAINKTCEHYKGLWLWSTEIVKICEWLELNLDDYCMKNLDLPAYIKNRKIPEVPALTQELIKYYSKGLDEIMHNLNESRDFFQASVDGRLDKYKLIEKQIIEVQLKALEEFPTENNPRKEYIESELNEDLKEIDDQLSKAELDETKNRRQKMLKMHIDFIQVLRFFREKLHLLDEDVDKVYDPQFTTKFGFE
;
A
#
# COMPACT_ATOMS: atom_id res chain seq x y z
N MET A 1 29.74 -15.46 -5.65
CA MET A 1 29.85 -14.18 -6.39
C MET A 1 28.74 -13.28 -5.87
N SER A 2 29.06 -12.11 -5.31
CA SER A 2 28.07 -11.21 -4.72
C SER A 2 27.28 -10.49 -5.82
N CYS A 3 25.97 -10.71 -5.88
CA CYS A 3 25.06 -9.85 -6.64
C CYS A 3 24.52 -8.77 -5.69
N PRO A 4 24.81 -7.48 -5.92
CA PRO A 4 24.16 -6.40 -5.21
C PRO A 4 22.79 -6.14 -5.87
N VAL A 5 21.71 -6.59 -5.23
CA VAL A 5 20.35 -6.21 -5.62
C VAL A 5 20.09 -4.80 -5.09
N THR A 6 20.45 -3.79 -5.89
CA THR A 6 20.03 -2.41 -5.68
C THR A 6 18.79 -2.14 -6.55
N GLY A 7 17.67 -2.74 -6.15
CA GLY A 7 16.35 -2.35 -6.64
C GLY A 7 15.83 -1.23 -5.75
N LYS A 8 15.58 -0.04 -6.31
CA LYS A 8 14.80 1.00 -5.62
C LYS A 8 13.43 0.40 -5.31
N VAL A 9 13.22 -0.01 -4.06
CA VAL A 9 11.90 -0.36 -3.53
C VAL A 9 11.11 0.94 -3.54
N GLY A 10 10.27 1.13 -4.55
CA GLY A 10 9.16 2.06 -4.42
C GLY A 10 8.37 1.56 -3.22
N GLU A 11 8.28 2.37 -2.17
CA GLU A 11 7.52 2.07 -0.96
C GLU A 11 6.20 1.43 -1.38
N GLN A 12 6.11 0.11 -1.13
CA GLN A 12 4.87 -0.62 -1.21
C GLN A 12 3.86 0.19 -0.38
N CYS A 13 2.62 0.36 -0.83
CA CYS A 13 1.54 0.65 0.10
C CYS A 13 1.45 -0.63 0.92
N PRO A 14 1.97 -0.68 2.15
CA PRO A 14 1.80 -1.87 2.96
C PRO A 14 0.32 -1.90 3.36
N VAL A 15 -0.19 -3.08 3.63
CA VAL A 15 -1.42 -3.22 4.40
C VAL A 15 -1.06 -2.67 5.79
N ILE A 16 -1.42 -1.41 6.09
CA ILE A 16 -1.05 -0.74 7.34
C ILE A 16 -2.30 -0.44 8.16
N HIS A 17 -2.17 -0.78 9.43
CA HIS A 17 -3.14 -0.72 10.51
C HIS A 17 -3.70 0.68 10.77
N ALA A 18 -4.96 0.73 11.23
CA ALA A 18 -5.57 1.92 11.78
C ALA A 18 -4.81 2.37 13.04
N VAL A 19 -4.58 3.68 13.17
CA VAL A 19 -3.95 4.28 14.35
C VAL A 19 -5.07 4.87 15.19
N ASN A 20 -5.51 4.15 16.23
CA ASN A 20 -6.63 4.57 17.06
C ASN A 20 -6.25 5.74 17.97
N ASP A 21 -7.11 6.76 18.05
CA ASP A 21 -6.90 7.93 18.92
C ASP A 21 -6.79 7.57 20.40
N ASP A 22 -7.53 6.53 20.82
CA ASP A 22 -7.56 6.06 22.21
C ASP A 22 -6.20 5.51 22.72
N GLU A 23 -5.26 5.15 21.83
CA GLU A 23 -3.93 4.65 22.22
C GLU A 23 -2.97 5.77 22.65
N PHE A 24 -3.29 7.04 22.40
CA PHE A 24 -2.37 8.17 22.64
C PHE A 24 -2.75 9.05 23.82
N ASP A 25 -4.01 9.03 24.27
CA ASP A 25 -4.48 9.91 25.34
C ASP A 25 -3.92 9.52 26.73
N ASP A 26 -3.49 8.27 26.91
CA ASP A 26 -2.94 7.75 28.18
C ASP A 26 -1.40 7.82 28.28
N LEU A 27 -0.69 8.20 27.20
CA LEU A 27 0.77 8.25 27.17
C LEU A 27 1.29 9.63 27.59
N LYS A 28 1.51 9.82 28.89
CA LYS A 28 2.27 10.97 29.38
C LYS A 28 3.72 10.90 28.90
N PRO A 29 4.26 11.95 28.26
CA PRO A 29 5.70 12.00 27.99
C PRO A 29 6.46 11.95 29.33
N PRO A 30 7.60 11.22 29.41
CA PRO A 30 8.43 11.25 30.59
C PRO A 30 8.93 12.67 30.85
N ALA A 31 8.91 13.08 32.11
CA ALA A 31 9.35 14.41 32.55
C ALA A 31 10.81 14.64 32.14
N GLY A 32 11.05 15.50 31.15
CA GLY A 32 12.43 15.87 30.77
C GLY A 32 12.64 16.51 29.41
N GLU A 33 11.71 16.42 28.45
CA GLU A 33 11.86 17.08 27.15
C GLU A 33 10.73 18.07 26.92
N GLU A 34 11.01 19.34 27.19
CA GLU A 34 10.25 20.46 26.63
C GLU A 34 10.45 20.46 25.10
N ILE A 35 9.53 19.84 24.38
CA ILE A 35 9.35 20.13 22.96
C ILE A 35 8.89 21.58 22.88
N GLY A 36 9.69 22.40 22.20
CA GLY A 36 9.57 23.85 22.13
C GLY A 36 8.13 24.33 21.93
N THR A 37 7.73 25.18 22.86
CA THR A 37 6.51 25.98 22.83
C THR A 37 6.45 26.81 21.55
N GLU A 38 5.23 26.94 21.02
CA GLU A 38 4.86 27.81 19.91
C GLU A 38 5.50 29.20 20.02
N PRO A 39 5.95 29.84 18.91
CA PRO A 39 6.26 31.25 18.97
C PRO A 39 4.95 32.05 19.01
N GLU A 40 4.59 32.55 20.19
CA GLU A 40 3.71 33.70 20.37
C GLU A 40 4.32 34.89 19.62
N ASN A 41 3.71 35.27 18.49
CA ASN A 41 4.08 36.45 17.74
C ASN A 41 3.18 37.61 18.18
N GLN A 42 3.58 38.31 19.24
CA GLN A 42 3.08 39.64 19.55
C GLN A 42 3.87 40.67 18.72
N ASN A 43 3.21 41.31 17.76
CA ASN A 43 3.58 42.65 17.31
C ASN A 43 2.29 43.38 16.91
N GLU A 44 1.95 44.38 17.71
CA GLU A 44 0.95 45.40 17.40
C GLU A 44 1.50 46.41 16.37
N SER A 45 0.57 46.90 15.54
CA SER A 45 0.55 48.12 14.73
C SER A 45 1.64 48.36 13.69
N ASP A 46 1.27 48.32 12.41
CA ASP A 46 1.05 49.56 11.63
C ASP A 46 0.17 49.29 10.39
N GLU A 47 -0.71 50.25 10.12
CA GLU A 47 -1.67 50.32 9.01
C GLU A 47 -0.93 50.44 7.65
N ASP A 48 -1.30 49.61 6.66
CA ASP A 48 -1.74 50.02 5.31
C ASP A 48 -1.78 48.82 4.35
N GLY A 49 -2.75 48.86 3.43
CA GLY A 49 -3.30 47.70 2.74
C GLY A 49 -2.43 47.00 1.68
N ASP A 50 -2.72 45.72 1.49
CA ASP A 50 -3.03 45.11 0.20
C ASP A 50 -3.51 43.66 0.46
N GLU A 51 -4.81 43.41 0.27
CA GLU A 51 -5.38 42.07 0.25
C GLU A 51 -4.82 41.30 -0.96
N LYS A 52 -3.69 40.62 -0.76
CA LYS A 52 -3.29 39.53 -1.66
C LYS A 52 -4.01 38.27 -1.24
N GLU A 53 -5.03 37.93 -2.04
CA GLU A 53 -5.71 36.64 -2.14
C GLU A 53 -4.88 35.47 -1.59
N ARG A 54 -5.22 35.01 -0.37
CA ARG A 54 -4.93 33.64 0.03
C ARG A 54 -5.83 32.75 -0.83
N GLY A 55 -5.24 32.04 -1.78
CA GLY A 55 -5.95 31.02 -2.57
C GLY A 55 -6.62 29.98 -1.66
N PRO A 56 -7.66 29.28 -2.16
CA PRO A 56 -8.47 28.38 -1.35
C PRO A 56 -7.60 27.30 -0.68
N SER A 57 -7.83 27.10 0.60
CA SER A 57 -7.19 26.07 1.41
C SER A 57 -7.48 24.69 0.81
N ILE A 58 -6.49 23.80 0.75
CA ILE A 58 -6.68 22.44 0.21
C ILE A 58 -7.65 21.60 1.06
N LEU A 59 -7.94 22.08 2.27
CA LEU A 59 -8.92 21.63 3.26
C LEU A 59 -10.35 22.15 3.01
N ASP A 60 -10.65 22.72 1.83
CA ASP A 60 -12.04 22.77 1.34
C ASP A 60 -12.49 21.31 1.10
N VAL A 61 -12.90 20.67 2.20
CA VAL A 61 -13.41 19.30 2.25
C VAL A 61 -14.66 19.28 1.38
N PHE A 62 -14.67 18.35 0.42
CA PHE A 62 -15.85 17.99 -0.32
C PHE A 62 -16.96 17.59 0.67
N ASP A 63 -17.93 18.47 0.90
CA ASP A 63 -19.14 18.13 1.64
C ASP A 63 -20.15 17.52 0.66
N PHE A 64 -20.27 16.20 0.69
CA PHE A 64 -21.17 15.47 -0.20
C PHE A 64 -22.64 15.82 0.02
N ASP A 65 -23.03 16.08 1.26
CA ASP A 65 -24.44 16.33 1.60
C ASP A 65 -24.84 17.76 1.18
N GLU A 66 -23.91 18.72 1.22
CA GLU A 66 -24.12 20.06 0.64
C GLU A 66 -24.00 20.08 -0.88
N GLU A 67 -23.01 19.41 -1.47
CA GLU A 67 -22.75 19.46 -2.92
C GLU A 67 -23.73 18.59 -3.75
N PHE A 68 -24.34 17.56 -3.16
CA PHE A 68 -25.27 16.63 -3.85
C PHE A 68 -26.66 16.61 -3.21
N LYS A 69 -27.16 17.78 -2.82
CA LYS A 69 -28.51 17.94 -2.27
C LYS A 69 -29.60 17.46 -3.23
N ASP A 70 -29.42 17.68 -4.53
CA ASP A 70 -30.38 17.31 -5.56
C ASP A 70 -30.22 15.85 -6.02
N GLU A 71 -31.27 15.26 -6.60
CA GLU A 71 -31.23 13.88 -7.14
C GLU A 71 -30.44 13.78 -8.45
N ILE A 72 -30.45 14.84 -9.25
CA ILE A 72 -29.75 14.93 -10.54
C ILE A 72 -28.56 15.90 -10.36
N PRO A 73 -27.32 15.47 -10.63
CA PRO A 73 -26.15 16.30 -10.41
C PRO A 73 -26.09 17.47 -11.40
N SER A 74 -25.54 18.62 -11.02
CA SER A 74 -25.27 19.71 -11.96
C SER A 74 -24.17 19.36 -12.99
N VAL A 75 -24.05 20.16 -14.05
CA VAL A 75 -22.94 20.00 -15.03
C VAL A 75 -21.57 20.19 -14.38
N ALA A 76 -21.49 21.00 -13.32
CA ALA A 76 -20.26 21.23 -12.56
C ALA A 76 -19.91 19.98 -11.71
N GLU A 77 -20.89 19.43 -10.99
CA GLU A 77 -20.76 18.18 -10.23
C GLU A 77 -20.37 17.01 -11.12
N TYR A 78 -21.03 16.83 -12.27
CA TYR A 78 -20.66 15.79 -13.23
C TYR A 78 -19.18 15.90 -13.66
N LYS A 79 -18.70 17.11 -13.97
CA LYS A 79 -17.29 17.33 -14.33
C LYS A 79 -16.34 17.00 -13.17
N LYS A 80 -16.76 17.24 -11.93
CA LYS A 80 -16.00 16.91 -10.71
C LYS A 80 -15.96 15.40 -10.49
N LEU A 81 -17.11 14.73 -10.42
CA LEU A 81 -17.23 13.27 -10.30
C LEU A 81 -16.40 12.57 -11.37
N ARG A 82 -16.57 12.93 -12.64
CA ARG A 82 -15.84 12.32 -13.76
C ARG A 82 -14.33 12.49 -13.64
N ARG A 83 -13.85 13.63 -13.10
CA ARG A 83 -12.42 13.86 -12.88
C ARG A 83 -11.89 12.93 -11.79
N ILE A 84 -12.61 12.81 -10.68
CA ILE A 84 -12.22 11.96 -9.54
C ILE A 84 -12.23 10.49 -9.96
N THR A 85 -13.30 10.00 -10.60
CA THR A 85 -13.38 8.61 -11.07
C THR A 85 -12.22 8.29 -12.02
N LYS A 86 -11.91 9.17 -12.98
CA LYS A 86 -10.77 8.99 -13.88
C LYS A 86 -9.42 8.96 -13.21
N MET A 87 -9.21 9.82 -12.21
CA MET A 87 -7.97 9.86 -11.45
C MET A 87 -7.73 8.51 -10.78
N ILE A 88 -8.79 7.90 -10.27
CA ILE A 88 -8.70 6.68 -9.47
C ILE A 88 -8.64 5.42 -10.31
N THR A 89 -9.37 5.36 -11.42
CA THR A 89 -9.13 4.33 -12.43
C THR A 89 -7.67 4.38 -12.89
N GLY A 90 -7.11 5.59 -13.09
CA GLY A 90 -5.70 5.78 -13.39
C GLY A 90 -4.77 5.26 -12.29
N PHE A 91 -5.07 5.57 -11.02
CA PHE A 91 -4.34 5.08 -9.86
C PHE A 91 -4.32 3.55 -9.79
N TYR A 92 -5.48 2.90 -9.86
CA TYR A 92 -5.56 1.44 -9.85
C TYR A 92 -4.88 0.83 -11.07
N ARG A 93 -5.06 1.38 -12.28
CA ARG A 93 -4.41 0.88 -13.50
C ARG A 93 -2.88 0.93 -13.39
N ASN A 94 -2.33 2.03 -12.88
CA ASN A 94 -0.90 2.14 -12.64
C ASN A 94 -0.43 1.14 -11.58
N GLY A 95 -1.19 1.01 -10.47
CA GLY A 95 -0.90 0.03 -9.43
C GLY A 95 -0.94 -1.42 -9.92
N THR A 96 -1.89 -1.77 -10.78
CA THR A 96 -1.99 -3.10 -11.43
C THR A 96 -0.79 -3.37 -12.32
N LYS A 97 -0.33 -2.36 -13.07
CA LYS A 97 0.88 -2.48 -13.89
C LYS A 97 2.11 -2.77 -13.03
N THR A 98 2.30 -2.04 -11.94
CA THR A 98 3.43 -2.28 -11.02
C THR A 98 3.38 -3.69 -10.41
N LYS A 99 2.19 -4.16 -9.99
CA LYS A 99 2.01 -5.52 -9.48
C LYS A 99 2.34 -6.59 -10.53
N HIS A 100 1.98 -6.36 -11.79
CA HIS A 100 2.36 -7.24 -12.90
C HIS A 100 3.88 -7.27 -13.11
N GLU A 101 4.54 -6.10 -13.11
CA GLU A 101 6.00 -6.00 -13.24
C GLU A 101 6.71 -6.75 -12.09
N GLN A 102 6.21 -6.65 -10.86
CA GLN A 102 6.72 -7.39 -9.69
C GLN A 102 6.53 -8.91 -9.81
N TYR A 103 5.38 -9.34 -10.34
CA TYR A 103 5.12 -10.75 -10.64
C TYR A 103 6.09 -11.26 -11.72
N GLU A 104 6.27 -10.55 -12.83
CA GLU A 104 7.17 -10.94 -13.91
C GLU A 104 8.62 -11.05 -13.43
N GLN A 105 9.05 -10.12 -12.58
CA GLN A 105 10.37 -10.17 -11.97
C GLN A 105 10.54 -11.42 -11.10
N SER A 106 9.61 -11.66 -10.18
CA SER A 106 9.65 -12.80 -9.27
C SER A 106 9.60 -14.13 -10.01
N PHE A 107 8.81 -14.19 -11.09
CA PHE A 107 8.71 -15.35 -11.98
C PHE A 107 10.02 -15.59 -12.74
N GLY A 108 10.68 -14.52 -13.19
CA GLY A 108 12.01 -14.58 -13.80
C GLY A 108 13.07 -15.12 -12.83
N ASP A 109 13.05 -14.67 -11.58
CA ASP A 109 13.97 -15.16 -10.55
C ASP A 109 13.69 -16.62 -10.17
N LEU A 110 12.42 -17.02 -10.09
CA LEU A 110 12.03 -18.43 -9.90
C LEU A 110 12.61 -19.32 -11.02
N SER A 111 12.45 -18.90 -12.28
CA SER A 111 12.95 -19.63 -13.44
C SER A 111 14.48 -19.78 -13.42
N ARG A 112 15.21 -18.77 -12.91
CA ARG A 112 16.68 -18.83 -12.76
C ARG A 112 17.08 -19.85 -11.70
N VAL A 113 16.47 -19.81 -10.52
CA VAL A 113 16.77 -20.75 -9.45
C VAL A 113 16.42 -22.19 -9.86
N GLU A 114 15.31 -22.39 -10.59
CA GLU A 114 14.98 -23.71 -11.14
C GLU A 114 16.04 -24.22 -12.14
N SER A 115 16.57 -23.34 -12.99
CA SER A 115 17.66 -23.67 -13.90
C SER A 115 18.95 -24.03 -13.13
N ASP A 116 19.29 -23.29 -12.08
CA ASP A 116 20.48 -23.54 -11.27
C ASP A 116 20.38 -24.87 -10.49
N ILE A 117 19.19 -25.19 -9.95
CA ILE A 117 18.90 -26.50 -9.34
C ILE A 117 19.13 -27.63 -10.36
N LEU A 118 18.62 -27.46 -11.59
CA LEU A 118 18.79 -28.46 -12.64
C LEU A 118 20.27 -28.65 -13.00
N GLN A 119 21.03 -27.55 -13.07
CA GLN A 119 22.46 -27.58 -13.35
C GLN A 119 23.23 -28.30 -12.24
N SER A 120 22.99 -27.95 -10.96
CA SER A 120 23.68 -28.57 -9.82
C SER A 120 23.35 -30.07 -9.72
N LYS A 121 22.07 -30.43 -9.91
CA LYS A 121 21.65 -31.84 -10.02
C LYS A 121 22.37 -32.56 -11.15
N ARG A 122 22.52 -31.93 -12.32
CA ARG A 122 23.23 -32.54 -13.46
C ARG A 122 24.72 -32.72 -13.18
N GLN A 123 25.36 -31.77 -12.50
CA GLN A 123 26.75 -31.89 -12.07
C GLN A 123 26.92 -33.06 -11.10
N GLN A 124 26.01 -33.21 -10.13
CA GLN A 124 26.00 -34.35 -9.22
C GLN A 124 25.85 -35.68 -9.97
N GLU A 125 24.86 -35.82 -10.85
CA GLU A 125 24.65 -37.03 -11.66
C GLU A 125 25.89 -37.42 -12.47
N VAL A 126 26.56 -36.44 -13.09
CA VAL A 126 27.79 -36.68 -13.87
C VAL A 126 28.92 -37.13 -12.96
N LEU A 127 29.09 -36.50 -11.79
CA LEU A 127 30.13 -36.86 -10.83
C LEU A 127 29.91 -38.28 -10.30
N GLU A 128 28.68 -38.62 -9.90
CA GLU A 128 28.28 -39.95 -9.44
C GLU A 128 28.46 -41.03 -10.52
N SER A 129 28.21 -40.72 -11.79
CA SER A 129 28.46 -41.65 -12.90
C SER A 129 29.94 -42.08 -13.00
N GLN A 130 30.86 -41.25 -12.47
CA GLN A 130 32.30 -41.50 -12.42
C GLN A 130 32.76 -42.08 -11.07
N ALA A 131 31.85 -42.55 -10.22
CA ALA A 131 32.16 -43.08 -8.89
C ALA A 131 33.24 -44.17 -8.92
N GLN A 132 33.23 -45.06 -9.91
CA GLN A 132 34.25 -46.11 -10.06
C GLN A 132 35.69 -45.56 -10.14
N ARG A 133 35.85 -44.33 -10.64
CA ARG A 133 37.15 -43.66 -10.79
C ARG A 133 37.54 -42.82 -9.57
N PHE A 134 36.57 -42.24 -8.85
CA PHE A 134 36.84 -41.18 -7.87
C PHE A 134 36.32 -41.44 -6.45
N ASN A 135 35.53 -42.49 -6.19
CA ASN A 135 34.86 -42.71 -4.88
C ASN A 135 35.83 -42.84 -3.67
N GLY A 136 37.08 -43.23 -3.91
CA GLY A 136 38.12 -43.28 -2.86
C GLY A 136 38.73 -41.92 -2.50
N HIS A 137 38.49 -40.87 -3.28
CA HIS A 137 39.15 -39.57 -3.14
C HIS A 137 38.35 -38.62 -2.23
N LEU A 138 39.01 -37.96 -1.27
CA LEU A 138 38.36 -37.04 -0.32
C LEU A 138 37.61 -35.90 -1.03
N LYS A 139 38.23 -35.26 -2.02
CA LYS A 139 37.58 -34.20 -2.83
C LYS A 139 36.31 -34.64 -3.55
N TYR A 140 36.20 -35.91 -3.93
CA TYR A 140 34.96 -36.41 -4.56
C TYR A 140 33.80 -36.38 -3.55
N LYS A 141 34.06 -36.82 -2.31
CA LYS A 141 33.06 -36.78 -1.24
C LYS A 141 32.71 -35.36 -0.83
N GLU A 142 33.70 -34.47 -0.78
CA GLU A 142 33.48 -33.04 -0.53
C GLU A 142 32.60 -32.41 -1.60
N TYR A 143 32.91 -32.60 -2.90
CA TYR A 143 32.10 -32.02 -3.98
C TYR A 143 30.68 -32.57 -4.02
N LEU A 144 30.47 -33.87 -3.76
CA LEU A 144 29.10 -34.41 -3.68
C LEU A 144 28.32 -33.76 -2.55
N LYS A 145 28.93 -33.62 -1.37
CA LYS A 145 28.29 -32.97 -0.23
C LYS A 145 28.00 -31.49 -0.52
N GLU A 146 28.95 -30.76 -1.12
CA GLU A 146 28.75 -29.36 -1.51
C GLU A 146 27.58 -29.21 -2.49
N LEU A 147 27.46 -30.09 -3.49
CA LEU A 147 26.34 -30.08 -4.44
C LEU A 147 25.00 -30.45 -3.79
N GLU A 148 25.00 -31.37 -2.82
CA GLU A 148 23.81 -31.70 -2.01
C GLU A 148 23.35 -30.51 -1.16
N ASP A 149 24.29 -29.88 -0.44
CA ASP A 149 24.03 -28.71 0.40
C ASP A 149 23.58 -27.50 -0.45
N GLU A 150 24.20 -27.29 -1.62
CA GLU A 150 23.82 -26.24 -2.58
C GLU A 150 22.40 -26.46 -3.12
N GLN A 151 22.04 -27.70 -3.51
CA GLN A 151 20.69 -28.02 -3.96
C GLN A 151 19.64 -27.85 -2.85
N ALA A 152 19.98 -28.15 -1.59
CA ALA A 152 19.08 -27.92 -0.45
C ALA A 152 18.81 -26.43 -0.27
N ASN A 153 19.86 -25.61 -0.24
CA ASN A 153 19.74 -24.15 -0.11
C ASN A 153 18.95 -23.54 -1.28
N MET A 154 19.22 -23.96 -2.52
CA MET A 154 18.49 -23.45 -3.68
C MET A 154 17.01 -23.87 -3.68
N LYS A 155 16.66 -25.06 -3.17
CA LYS A 155 15.25 -25.46 -3.00
C LYS A 155 14.52 -24.59 -1.99
N GLU A 156 15.16 -24.24 -0.88
CA GLU A 156 14.60 -23.33 0.11
C GLU A 156 14.37 -21.93 -0.49
N GLN A 157 15.36 -21.41 -1.23
CA GLN A 157 15.23 -20.15 -1.96
C GLN A 157 14.10 -20.20 -3.00
N ARG A 158 14.01 -21.29 -3.79
CA ARG A 158 12.92 -21.51 -4.75
C ARG A 158 11.56 -21.44 -4.05
N ASP A 159 11.40 -22.11 -2.91
CA ASP A 159 10.13 -22.14 -2.19
C ASP A 159 9.75 -20.76 -1.63
N ALA A 160 10.73 -19.99 -1.16
CA ALA A 160 10.53 -18.60 -0.75
C ALA A 160 10.11 -17.70 -1.93
N ILE A 161 10.84 -17.77 -3.06
CA ILE A 161 10.54 -16.99 -4.27
C ILE A 161 9.17 -17.39 -4.84
N ASN A 162 8.83 -18.68 -4.82
CA ASN A 162 7.54 -19.18 -5.32
C ASN A 162 6.36 -18.62 -4.50
N LYS A 163 6.49 -18.52 -3.17
CA LYS A 163 5.48 -17.85 -2.33
C LYS A 163 5.31 -16.39 -2.72
N THR A 164 6.41 -15.67 -2.91
CA THR A 164 6.40 -14.27 -3.36
C THR A 164 5.77 -14.13 -4.76
N CYS A 165 6.07 -15.06 -5.67
CA CYS A 165 5.52 -15.09 -7.02
C CYS A 165 3.99 -15.26 -7.01
N GLU A 166 3.47 -16.25 -6.28
CA GLU A 166 2.03 -16.48 -6.16
C GLU A 166 1.33 -15.32 -5.42
N HIS A 167 2.00 -14.68 -4.45
CA HIS A 167 1.49 -13.47 -3.80
C HIS A 167 1.29 -12.31 -4.80
N TYR A 168 2.32 -11.95 -5.59
CA TYR A 168 2.19 -10.86 -6.57
C TYR A 168 1.23 -11.18 -7.71
N LYS A 169 1.16 -12.44 -8.12
CA LYS A 169 0.17 -12.92 -9.09
C LYS A 169 -1.26 -12.74 -8.58
N GLY A 170 -1.52 -13.11 -7.32
CA GLY A 170 -2.80 -12.89 -6.66
C GLY A 170 -3.18 -11.40 -6.63
N LEU A 171 -2.24 -10.55 -6.21
CA LEU A 171 -2.43 -9.08 -6.20
C LEU A 171 -2.70 -8.51 -7.60
N TRP A 172 -1.98 -8.96 -8.61
CA TRP A 172 -2.18 -8.52 -10.00
C TRP A 172 -3.56 -8.91 -10.52
N LEU A 173 -3.99 -10.16 -10.31
CA LEU A 173 -5.31 -10.63 -10.73
C LEU A 173 -6.42 -9.86 -10.01
N TRP A 174 -6.32 -9.73 -8.69
CA TRP A 174 -7.27 -8.95 -7.88
C TRP A 174 -7.37 -7.50 -8.38
N SER A 175 -6.24 -6.81 -8.51
CA SER A 175 -6.21 -5.41 -8.95
C SER A 175 -6.70 -5.21 -10.39
N THR A 176 -6.60 -6.24 -11.24
CA THR A 176 -7.19 -6.22 -12.59
C THR A 176 -8.71 -6.17 -12.54
N GLU A 177 -9.34 -6.90 -11.61
CA GLU A 177 -10.79 -6.86 -11.43
C GLU A 177 -11.26 -5.51 -10.88
N ILE A 178 -10.51 -4.94 -9.93
CA ILE A 178 -10.77 -3.59 -9.41
C ILE A 178 -10.78 -2.53 -10.52
N VAL A 179 -9.81 -2.60 -11.45
CA VAL A 179 -9.75 -1.67 -12.59
C VAL A 179 -10.99 -1.80 -13.47
N LYS A 180 -11.46 -3.02 -13.77
CA LYS A 180 -12.68 -3.22 -14.57
C LYS A 180 -13.90 -2.62 -13.91
N ILE A 181 -14.02 -2.76 -12.58
CA ILE A 181 -15.11 -2.16 -11.80
C ILE A 181 -15.05 -0.63 -11.89
N CYS A 182 -13.87 -0.02 -11.73
CA CYS A 182 -13.72 1.45 -11.82
C CYS A 182 -14.03 1.97 -13.24
N GLU A 183 -13.60 1.26 -14.28
CA GLU A 183 -13.93 1.59 -15.67
C GLU A 183 -15.44 1.48 -15.94
N TRP A 184 -16.10 0.48 -15.36
CA TRP A 184 -17.56 0.34 -15.43
C TRP A 184 -18.28 1.49 -14.72
N LEU A 185 -17.80 1.93 -13.55
CA LEU A 185 -18.34 3.11 -12.86
C LEU A 185 -18.24 4.37 -13.75
N GLU A 186 -17.10 4.58 -14.42
CA GLU A 186 -16.95 5.71 -15.36
C GLU A 186 -18.01 5.69 -16.46
N LEU A 187 -18.27 4.52 -17.06
CA LEU A 187 -19.26 4.36 -18.12
C LEU A 187 -20.69 4.65 -17.62
N ASN A 188 -21.04 4.18 -16.42
CA ASN A 188 -22.37 4.40 -15.83
C ASN A 188 -22.60 5.87 -15.45
N LEU A 189 -21.57 6.55 -14.92
CA LEU A 189 -21.66 7.98 -14.63
C LEU A 189 -21.90 8.80 -15.90
N ASP A 190 -21.15 8.48 -16.96
CA ASP A 190 -21.27 9.14 -18.25
C ASP A 190 -22.67 8.90 -18.88
N ASP A 191 -23.18 7.67 -18.85
CA ASP A 191 -24.51 7.31 -19.37
C ASP A 191 -25.65 7.96 -18.57
N TYR A 192 -25.62 7.89 -17.24
CA TYR A 192 -26.62 8.53 -16.39
C TYR A 192 -26.68 10.03 -16.61
N CYS A 193 -25.53 10.70 -16.66
CA CYS A 193 -25.47 12.15 -16.88
C CYS A 193 -25.93 12.53 -18.29
N MET A 194 -25.66 11.71 -19.30
CA MET A 194 -26.18 11.96 -20.66
C MET A 194 -27.70 11.87 -20.76
N LYS A 195 -28.32 10.99 -19.97
CA LYS A 195 -29.79 10.81 -19.95
C LYS A 195 -30.50 11.90 -19.15
N ASN A 196 -29.88 12.38 -18.07
CA ASN A 196 -30.54 13.25 -17.09
C ASN A 196 -30.09 14.72 -17.14
N LEU A 197 -28.98 15.05 -17.81
CA LEU A 197 -28.47 16.42 -17.91
C LEU A 197 -28.48 16.98 -19.34
N ASP A 198 -28.76 18.28 -19.44
CA ASP A 198 -28.51 19.03 -20.67
C ASP A 198 -27.01 19.36 -20.81
N LEU A 199 -26.22 18.35 -21.18
CA LEU A 199 -24.79 18.49 -21.35
C LEU A 199 -24.43 19.33 -22.60
N PRO A 200 -23.33 20.10 -22.56
CA PRO A 200 -22.83 20.82 -23.73
C PRO A 200 -22.57 19.89 -24.94
N ALA A 201 -22.77 20.41 -26.16
CA ALA A 201 -22.64 19.64 -27.40
C ALA A 201 -21.29 18.92 -27.56
N TYR A 202 -20.19 19.52 -27.08
CA TYR A 202 -18.86 18.89 -27.13
C TYR A 202 -18.73 17.64 -26.23
N ILE A 203 -19.61 17.48 -25.23
CA ILE A 203 -19.70 16.28 -24.39
C ILE A 203 -20.70 15.29 -25.00
N LYS A 204 -21.87 15.75 -25.45
CA LYS A 204 -22.89 14.92 -26.11
C LYS A 204 -22.38 14.24 -27.38
N ASN A 205 -21.49 14.90 -28.11
CA ASN A 205 -20.90 14.36 -29.33
C ASN A 205 -19.75 13.37 -29.09
N ARG A 206 -19.37 13.09 -27.83
CA ARG A 206 -18.41 12.02 -27.55
C ARG A 206 -19.10 10.68 -27.80
N LYS A 207 -18.48 9.82 -28.61
CA LYS A 207 -18.86 8.41 -28.69
C LYS A 207 -18.53 7.76 -27.35
N ILE A 208 -19.55 7.56 -26.52
CA ILE A 208 -19.43 6.78 -25.29
C ILE A 208 -19.75 5.33 -25.66
N PRO A 209 -18.91 4.36 -25.26
CA PRO A 209 -19.24 2.95 -25.41
C PRO A 209 -20.60 2.66 -24.75
N GLU A 210 -21.41 1.79 -25.35
CA GLU A 210 -22.63 1.34 -24.69
C GLU A 210 -22.28 0.70 -23.34
N VAL A 211 -23.00 1.11 -22.29
CA VAL A 211 -22.83 0.52 -20.95
C VAL A 211 -23.30 -0.93 -21.03
N PRO A 212 -22.44 -1.92 -20.75
CA PRO A 212 -22.86 -3.32 -20.74
C PRO A 212 -23.91 -3.51 -19.65
N ALA A 213 -25.09 -4.01 -20.02
CA ALA A 213 -26.08 -4.44 -19.04
C ALA A 213 -25.49 -5.62 -18.24
N LEU A 214 -25.36 -5.44 -16.93
CA LEU A 214 -24.86 -6.50 -16.05
C LEU A 214 -25.99 -7.50 -15.77
N THR A 215 -25.65 -8.79 -15.74
CA THR A 215 -26.52 -9.82 -15.17
C THR A 215 -26.65 -9.61 -13.66
N GLN A 216 -27.69 -10.14 -13.02
CA GLN A 216 -27.84 -10.06 -11.56
C GLN A 216 -26.63 -10.62 -10.80
N GLU A 217 -26.00 -11.67 -11.34
CA GLU A 217 -24.77 -12.25 -10.80
C GLU A 217 -23.60 -11.27 -10.88
N LEU A 218 -23.46 -10.56 -12.00
CA LEU A 218 -22.43 -9.53 -12.17
C LEU A 218 -22.69 -8.30 -11.28
N ILE A 219 -23.95 -7.91 -11.08
CA ILE A 219 -24.30 -6.82 -10.16
C ILE A 219 -23.85 -7.17 -8.73
N LYS A 220 -24.14 -8.39 -8.26
CA LYS A 220 -23.65 -8.86 -6.95
C LYS A 220 -22.13 -8.89 -6.87
N TYR A 221 -21.47 -9.39 -7.92
CA TYR A 221 -20.00 -9.41 -7.99
C TYR A 221 -19.38 -8.00 -7.92
N TYR A 222 -19.93 -7.05 -8.68
CA TYR A 222 -19.45 -5.66 -8.73
C TYR A 222 -19.74 -4.94 -7.42
N SER A 223 -20.91 -5.16 -6.83
CA SER A 223 -21.28 -4.60 -5.53
C SER A 223 -20.33 -5.10 -4.43
N LYS A 224 -19.96 -6.38 -4.45
CA LYS A 224 -18.95 -6.94 -3.54
C LYS A 224 -17.58 -6.32 -3.74
N GLY A 225 -17.09 -6.24 -4.98
CA GLY A 225 -15.80 -5.63 -5.27
C GLY A 225 -15.76 -4.15 -4.88
N LEU A 226 -16.87 -3.42 -5.00
CA LEU A 226 -16.99 -2.03 -4.59
C LEU A 226 -17.04 -1.84 -3.07
N ASP A 227 -17.71 -2.74 -2.35
CA ASP A 227 -17.67 -2.74 -0.89
C ASP A 227 -16.26 -3.04 -0.37
N GLU A 228 -15.53 -3.94 -1.03
CA GLU A 228 -14.13 -4.24 -0.72
C GLU A 228 -13.20 -3.04 -1.03
N ILE A 229 -13.41 -2.36 -2.17
CA ILE A 229 -12.72 -1.10 -2.48
C ILE A 229 -13.02 -0.06 -1.38
N MET A 230 -14.29 0.11 -1.00
CA MET A 230 -14.70 1.08 0.01
C MET A 230 -14.10 0.77 1.38
N HIS A 231 -14.05 -0.50 1.76
CA HIS A 231 -13.39 -0.95 2.99
C HIS A 231 -11.89 -0.60 2.98
N ASN A 232 -11.17 -0.99 1.92
CA ASN A 232 -9.73 -0.72 1.78
C ASN A 232 -9.40 0.77 1.75
N LEU A 233 -10.27 1.58 1.13
CA LEU A 233 -10.12 3.04 1.12
C LEU A 233 -10.33 3.66 2.49
N ASN A 234 -11.26 3.14 3.29
CA ASN A 234 -11.48 3.62 4.66
C ASN A 234 -10.28 3.32 5.55
N GLU A 235 -9.70 2.12 5.45
CA GLU A 235 -8.46 1.77 6.16
C GLU A 235 -7.29 2.68 5.70
N SER A 236 -7.11 2.81 4.38
CA SER A 236 -6.04 3.65 3.82
C SER A 236 -6.21 5.14 4.16
N ARG A 237 -7.46 5.62 4.26
CA ARG A 237 -7.77 6.99 4.67
C ARG A 237 -7.27 7.25 6.08
N ASP A 238 -7.55 6.35 7.02
CA ASP A 238 -7.11 6.52 8.41
C ASP A 238 -5.58 6.61 8.50
N PHE A 239 -4.88 5.74 7.77
CA PHE A 239 -3.42 5.82 7.67
C PHE A 239 -2.94 7.18 7.15
N PHE A 240 -3.45 7.63 5.99
CA PHE A 240 -3.01 8.91 5.44
C PHE A 240 -3.42 10.10 6.31
N GLN A 241 -4.54 10.00 7.03
CA GLN A 241 -4.97 10.99 8.00
C GLN A 241 -3.97 11.07 9.17
N ALA A 242 -3.70 9.94 9.83
CA ALA A 242 -2.70 9.81 10.90
C ALA A 242 -1.30 10.26 10.46
N SER A 243 -0.98 10.08 9.18
CA SER A 243 0.29 10.48 8.58
C SER A 243 0.39 11.97 8.27
N VAL A 244 -0.74 12.65 8.05
CA VAL A 244 -0.81 14.10 7.78
C VAL A 244 -0.95 14.90 9.07
N ASP A 245 -1.64 14.36 10.07
CA ASP A 245 -1.85 15.00 11.37
C ASP A 245 -0.73 14.73 12.40
N GLY A 246 0.24 13.88 12.03
CA GLY A 246 1.44 13.58 12.84
C GLY A 246 1.25 12.48 13.88
N ARG A 247 0.07 11.85 13.99
CA ARG A 247 -0.13 10.68 14.87
C ARG A 247 0.79 9.51 14.52
N LEU A 248 1.04 9.27 13.23
CA LEU A 248 1.97 8.22 12.78
C LEU A 248 3.41 8.49 13.23
N ASP A 249 3.85 9.75 13.18
CA ASP A 249 5.22 10.11 13.58
C ASP A 249 5.38 10.01 15.10
N LYS A 250 4.33 10.36 15.87
CA LYS A 250 4.28 10.11 17.33
C LYS A 250 4.36 8.63 17.67
N TYR A 251 3.60 7.78 16.96
CA TYR A 251 3.66 6.32 17.12
C TYR A 251 5.10 5.81 16.91
N LYS A 252 5.74 6.24 15.82
CA LYS A 252 7.11 5.84 15.49
C LYS A 252 8.14 6.33 16.50
N LEU A 253 7.92 7.51 17.09
CA LEU A 253 8.76 8.02 18.18
C LEU A 253 8.65 7.16 19.44
N ILE A 254 7.44 6.71 19.80
CA ILE A 254 7.23 5.81 20.94
C ILE A 254 7.90 4.45 20.67
N GLU A 255 7.74 3.91 19.46
CA GLU A 255 8.38 2.65 19.02
C GLU A 255 9.91 2.73 19.15
N LYS A 256 10.49 3.86 18.68
CA LYS A 256 11.91 4.16 18.86
C LYS A 256 12.32 4.14 20.35
N GLN A 257 11.56 4.82 21.21
CA GLN A 257 11.85 4.86 22.65
C GLN A 257 11.79 3.47 23.30
N ILE A 258 10.84 2.62 22.88
CA ILE A 258 10.75 1.23 23.37
C ILE A 258 12.01 0.46 22.99
N ILE A 259 12.48 0.58 21.75
CA ILE A 259 13.70 -0.09 21.27
C ILE A 259 14.92 0.42 22.02
N GLU A 260 15.07 1.73 22.20
CA GLU A 260 16.17 2.35 22.95
C GLU A 260 16.22 1.86 24.41
N VAL A 261 15.07 1.73 25.07
CA VAL A 261 14.98 1.15 26.42
C VAL A 261 15.41 -0.31 26.44
N GLN A 262 15.01 -1.11 25.43
CA GLN A 262 15.44 -2.51 25.33
C GLN A 262 16.95 -2.64 25.09
N LEU A 263 17.51 -1.85 24.17
CA LEU A 263 18.95 -1.80 23.92
C LEU A 263 19.71 -1.42 25.20
N LYS A 264 19.22 -0.43 25.95
CA LYS A 264 19.81 -0.04 27.23
C LYS A 264 19.76 -1.17 28.27
N ALA A 265 18.69 -1.95 28.33
CA ALA A 265 18.61 -3.11 29.21
C ALA A 265 19.63 -4.20 28.83
N LEU A 266 19.98 -4.33 27.55
CA LEU A 266 20.99 -5.29 27.08
C LEU A 266 22.42 -4.90 27.49
N GLU A 267 22.67 -3.62 27.78
CA GLU A 267 23.97 -3.13 28.29
C GLU A 267 24.36 -3.76 29.64
N GLU A 268 23.37 -4.16 30.45
CA GLU A 268 23.59 -4.79 31.76
C GLU A 268 24.19 -6.21 31.65
N PHE A 269 24.10 -6.82 30.46
CA PHE A 269 24.61 -8.17 30.22
C PHE A 269 26.02 -8.14 29.61
N PRO A 270 26.89 -9.13 29.94
CA PRO A 270 28.23 -9.19 29.40
C PRO A 270 28.21 -9.35 27.88
N THR A 271 29.08 -8.60 27.21
CA THR A 271 29.25 -8.61 25.74
C THR A 271 30.09 -9.80 25.27
N GLU A 272 31.02 -10.28 26.09
CA GLU A 272 31.89 -11.40 25.72
C GLU A 272 31.13 -12.74 25.73
N ASN A 273 31.21 -13.48 24.62
CA ASN A 273 30.61 -14.81 24.47
C ASN A 273 29.11 -14.87 24.77
N ASN A 274 28.36 -13.85 24.34
CA ASN A 274 26.91 -13.83 24.46
C ASN A 274 26.21 -13.74 23.09
N PRO A 275 26.14 -14.86 22.33
CA PRO A 275 25.53 -14.89 21.00
C PRO A 275 24.06 -14.44 20.99
N ARG A 276 23.35 -14.62 22.12
CA ARG A 276 21.97 -14.16 22.25
C ARG A 276 21.90 -12.63 22.31
N LYS A 277 22.78 -11.99 23.09
CA LYS A 277 22.86 -10.53 23.16
C LYS A 277 23.21 -9.95 21.78
N GLU A 278 24.24 -10.47 21.13
CA GLU A 278 24.65 -10.04 19.78
C GLU A 278 23.50 -10.14 18.77
N TYR A 279 22.76 -11.26 18.79
CA TYR A 279 21.60 -11.44 17.90
C TYR A 279 20.49 -10.41 18.18
N ILE A 280 20.08 -10.26 19.44
CA ILE A 280 18.99 -9.33 19.79
C ILE A 280 19.39 -7.87 19.52
N GLU A 281 20.63 -7.49 19.85
CA GLU A 281 21.15 -6.15 19.54
C GLU A 281 21.17 -5.88 18.04
N SER A 282 21.52 -6.88 17.22
CA SER A 282 21.50 -6.73 15.76
C SER A 282 20.08 -6.42 15.26
N GLU A 283 19.09 -7.21 15.66
CA GLU A 283 17.68 -7.03 15.25
C GLU A 283 17.14 -5.67 15.70
N LEU A 284 17.34 -5.31 16.98
CA LEU A 284 16.86 -4.03 17.52
C LEU A 284 17.53 -2.82 16.85
N ASN A 285 18.81 -2.92 16.47
CA ASN A 285 19.49 -1.84 15.74
C ASN A 285 19.01 -1.75 14.27
N GLU A 286 18.63 -2.86 13.66
CA GLU A 286 17.99 -2.86 12.33
C GLU A 286 16.62 -2.16 12.38
N ASP A 287 15.78 -2.49 13.36
CA ASP A 287 14.49 -1.85 13.58
C ASP A 287 14.63 -0.34 13.87
N LEU A 288 15.58 0.04 14.75
CA LEU A 288 15.86 1.44 15.07
C LEU A 288 16.23 2.24 13.81
N LYS A 289 17.07 1.65 12.97
CA LYS A 289 17.50 2.27 11.71
C LYS A 289 16.33 2.45 10.74
N GLU A 290 15.43 1.46 10.66
CA GLU A 290 14.23 1.57 9.84
C GLU A 290 13.33 2.72 10.32
N ILE A 291 13.12 2.84 11.63
CA ILE A 291 12.31 3.92 12.22
C ILE A 291 12.93 5.29 11.96
N ASP A 292 14.24 5.44 12.13
CA ASP A 292 14.96 6.68 11.84
C ASP A 292 14.87 7.07 10.35
N ASP A 293 14.98 6.09 9.45
CA ASP A 293 14.77 6.30 8.02
C ASP A 293 13.32 6.73 7.71
N GLN A 294 12.33 6.17 8.41
CA GLN A 294 10.92 6.53 8.22
C GLN A 294 10.62 7.95 8.74
N LEU A 295 11.08 8.29 9.94
CA LEU A 295 10.91 9.63 10.54
C LEU A 295 11.61 10.72 9.71
N SER A 296 12.85 10.46 9.27
CA SER A 296 13.59 11.42 8.44
C SER A 296 12.92 11.66 7.08
N LYS A 297 12.36 10.62 6.45
CA LYS A 297 11.59 10.75 5.21
C LYS A 297 10.24 11.44 5.41
N ALA A 298 9.60 11.26 6.57
CA ALA A 298 8.32 11.88 6.89
C ALA A 298 8.40 13.41 6.89
N GLU A 299 9.55 13.96 7.28
CA GLU A 299 9.78 15.40 7.32
C GLU A 299 9.92 16.07 5.95
N LEU A 300 10.21 15.29 4.90
CA LEU A 300 10.41 15.81 3.55
C LEU A 300 9.10 16.38 2.97
N ASP A 301 9.18 17.58 2.39
CA ASP A 301 8.04 18.24 1.75
C ASP A 301 7.40 17.38 0.65
N GLU A 302 8.20 16.62 -0.09
CA GLU A 302 7.70 15.70 -1.12
C GLU A 302 6.80 14.62 -0.50
N THR A 303 7.22 14.05 0.62
CA THR A 303 6.47 13.02 1.36
C THR A 303 5.18 13.59 1.93
N LYS A 304 5.23 14.76 2.59
CA LYS A 304 4.05 15.44 3.13
C LYS A 304 3.04 15.78 2.05
N ASN A 305 3.50 16.35 0.94
CA ASN A 305 2.65 16.68 -0.21
C ASN A 305 2.03 15.42 -0.85
N ARG A 306 2.77 14.32 -0.94
CA ARG A 306 2.27 13.04 -1.44
C ARG A 306 1.18 12.48 -0.51
N ARG A 307 1.42 12.44 0.81
CA ARG A 307 0.47 11.97 1.83
C ARG A 307 -0.84 12.77 1.79
N GLN A 308 -0.77 14.09 1.71
CA GLN A 308 -1.94 14.96 1.58
C GLN A 308 -2.72 14.71 0.29
N LYS A 309 -2.03 14.55 -0.85
CA LYS A 309 -2.68 14.22 -2.14
C LYS A 309 -3.38 12.87 -2.08
N MET A 310 -2.75 11.88 -1.45
CA MET A 310 -3.32 10.55 -1.27
C MET A 310 -4.57 10.61 -0.38
N LEU A 311 -4.50 11.26 0.77
CA LEU A 311 -5.65 11.47 1.66
C LEU A 311 -6.84 12.09 0.92
N LYS A 312 -6.58 13.20 0.21
CA LYS A 312 -7.62 13.90 -0.57
C LYS A 312 -8.25 13.00 -1.62
N MET A 313 -7.44 12.27 -2.38
CA MET A 313 -7.93 11.34 -3.40
C MET A 313 -8.81 10.24 -2.80
N HIS A 314 -8.47 9.71 -1.62
CA HIS A 314 -9.27 8.68 -0.94
C HIS A 314 -10.60 9.24 -0.45
N ILE A 315 -10.59 10.41 0.18
CA ILE A 315 -11.81 11.10 0.62
C ILE A 315 -12.73 11.37 -0.57
N ASP A 316 -12.19 11.99 -1.63
CA ASP A 316 -12.94 12.30 -2.85
C ASP A 316 -13.56 11.03 -3.47
N PHE A 317 -12.86 9.88 -3.41
CA PHE A 317 -13.40 8.65 -3.97
C PHE A 317 -14.54 8.06 -3.16
N ILE A 318 -14.41 8.07 -1.83
CA ILE A 318 -15.45 7.56 -0.94
C ILE A 318 -16.76 8.30 -1.25
N GLN A 319 -16.68 9.60 -1.51
CA GLN A 319 -17.84 10.39 -1.92
C GLN A 319 -18.38 10.00 -3.31
N VAL A 320 -17.51 9.71 -4.28
CA VAL A 320 -17.94 9.15 -5.56
C VAL A 320 -18.66 7.80 -5.38
N LEU A 321 -18.14 6.91 -4.53
CA LEU A 321 -18.77 5.63 -4.23
C LEU A 321 -20.14 5.82 -3.55
N ARG A 322 -20.26 6.78 -2.63
CA ARG A 322 -21.55 7.19 -2.05
C ARG A 322 -22.52 7.68 -3.12
N PHE A 323 -22.07 8.47 -4.10
CA PHE A 323 -22.93 8.88 -5.23
C PHE A 323 -23.49 7.68 -6.00
N PHE A 324 -22.63 6.72 -6.36
CA PHE A 324 -23.06 5.51 -7.09
C PHE A 324 -24.03 4.64 -6.29
N ARG A 325 -23.88 4.60 -4.95
CA ARG A 325 -24.74 3.85 -4.04
C ARG A 325 -26.07 4.55 -3.78
N GLU A 326 -26.01 5.79 -3.29
CA GLU A 326 -27.16 6.51 -2.72
C GLU A 326 -28.02 7.20 -3.79
N LYS A 327 -27.43 7.64 -4.92
CA LYS A 327 -28.15 8.40 -5.96
C LYS A 327 -28.45 7.57 -7.19
N LEU A 328 -27.48 6.77 -7.65
CA LEU A 328 -27.66 5.94 -8.84
C LEU A 328 -28.30 4.59 -8.54
N HIS A 329 -28.32 4.16 -7.27
CA HIS A 329 -28.82 2.86 -6.84
C HIS A 329 -28.24 1.70 -7.68
N LEU A 330 -26.99 1.85 -8.12
CA LEU A 330 -26.30 0.86 -8.96
C LEU A 330 -25.71 -0.29 -8.15
N LEU A 331 -25.67 -0.13 -6.82
CA LEU A 331 -25.04 -1.05 -5.88
C LEU A 331 -26.11 -1.63 -4.96
N ASP A 332 -26.06 -2.94 -4.78
CA ASP A 332 -26.93 -3.64 -3.83
C ASP A 332 -26.50 -3.29 -2.40
N GLU A 333 -27.45 -3.03 -1.50
CA GLU A 333 -27.15 -2.76 -0.09
C GLU A 333 -26.92 -4.04 0.72
N ASP A 334 -27.52 -5.15 0.26
CA ASP A 334 -27.44 -6.48 0.86
C ASP A 334 -26.33 -7.33 0.22
N VAL A 335 -25.08 -6.91 0.43
CA VAL A 335 -23.91 -7.70 0.02
C VAL A 335 -23.31 -8.40 1.24
N ASP A 336 -22.95 -9.68 1.09
CA ASP A 336 -22.20 -10.42 2.09
C ASP A 336 -20.85 -9.73 2.36
N LYS A 337 -20.72 -9.14 3.55
CA LYS A 337 -19.49 -8.48 4.05
C LYS A 337 -18.43 -9.48 4.49
N VAL A 338 -18.15 -10.45 3.64
CA VAL A 338 -17.06 -11.42 3.80
C VAL A 338 -15.93 -10.98 2.87
N TYR A 339 -15.02 -10.22 3.46
CA TYR A 339 -13.84 -9.72 2.78
C TYR A 339 -12.74 -10.77 2.72
N ASP A 340 -11.93 -10.72 1.67
CA ASP A 340 -10.80 -11.62 1.51
C ASP A 340 -9.73 -11.31 2.57
N PRO A 341 -9.40 -12.26 3.48
CA PRO A 341 -8.38 -12.04 4.52
C PRO A 341 -6.99 -11.74 3.94
N GLN A 342 -6.73 -12.11 2.68
CA GLN A 342 -5.48 -11.80 2.00
C GLN A 342 -5.36 -10.31 1.69
N PHE A 343 -6.49 -9.61 1.56
CA PHE A 343 -6.57 -8.21 1.13
C PHE A 343 -7.26 -7.30 2.14
N THR A 344 -7.67 -7.81 3.30
CA THR A 344 -8.30 -7.05 4.38
C THR A 344 -7.66 -7.33 5.73
N THR A 345 -7.43 -6.26 6.48
CA THR A 345 -6.86 -6.33 7.82
C THR A 345 -7.97 -6.65 8.83
N LYS A 346 -8.23 -7.93 9.07
CA LYS A 346 -9.02 -8.32 10.26
C LYS A 346 -8.19 -8.06 11.53
N PHE A 347 -8.46 -6.95 12.21
CA PHE A 347 -8.34 -6.89 13.67
C PHE A 347 -9.74 -7.04 14.28
N GLY A 348 -10.22 -8.28 14.29
CA GLY A 348 -11.16 -8.69 15.32
C GLY A 348 -10.32 -9.19 16.50
N PHE A 349 -10.27 -8.43 17.59
CA PHE A 349 -10.03 -9.07 18.88
C PHE A 349 -11.22 -9.99 19.13
N GLU A 350 -11.03 -11.30 18.91
CA GLU A 350 -11.84 -12.33 19.55
C GLU A 350 -11.19 -12.77 20.85
#